data_AF-A0A0L8J9S0-F1
#
_entry.id   AF-A0A0L8J9S0-F1
#
_cell.length_a   1.000
_cell.length_b   1.000
_cell.length_c   1.000
_cell.angle_alpha   90.00
_cell.angle_beta   90.00
_cell.angle_gamma   90.00
#
_symmetry.space_group_name_H-M   'P 1'
#
loop_
_entity.id
_entity.type
_entity.pdbx_description
1 polymer ?
#
loop_
_entity_poly.entity_id
_entity_poly.type
_entity_poly.pdbx_seq_one_letter_code
_entity_poly.pdbx_strand_id
1 'polypeptide(L)'
;MATFVTRAQWGARAAREVSGNITPEQGGVVVHHVDAVKVAESDHTDCAAQVRGIQNFHMDTNGWSDVAYSHLACVHGFLFEGRGEKVRTAAQGTTQGNDDWYAVCALTGGTSGDYDVITPGLIDAIRYGITRLRVSGGAAPAITGHRDHHATGCPGDLYAHVVSGAVNPGGGPLPYPGVSFRQPPSFVHASVATWQFRMNSAHGYSLTVDGQYGQGSDAACRNFQSRKALTVDGVVGPATWSAAFA
;
A
#
# COMPACT_ATOMS: atom_id res chain seq x y z
N MET A 1 2.91 11.24 18.07
CA MET A 1 3.67 9.99 18.29
C MET A 1 2.67 8.87 18.43
N ALA A 2 2.75 7.86 17.57
CA ALA A 2 1.78 6.77 17.56
C ALA A 2 2.06 5.70 18.63
N THR A 3 1.01 5.01 19.06
CA THR A 3 1.08 3.93 20.06
C THR A 3 0.83 2.57 19.40
N PHE A 4 1.66 1.57 19.69
CA PHE A 4 1.46 0.21 19.19
C PHE A 4 0.47 -0.56 20.08
N VAL A 5 -0.44 -1.29 19.46
CA VAL A 5 -1.41 -2.17 20.13
C VAL A 5 -1.18 -3.59 19.62
N THR A 6 -0.64 -4.46 20.47
CA THR A 6 -0.35 -5.86 20.14
C THR A 6 -1.63 -6.65 19.96
N ARG A 7 -1.52 -7.81 19.29
CA ARG A 7 -2.62 -8.78 19.16
C ARG A 7 -3.29 -9.11 20.49
N ALA A 8 -2.53 -9.30 21.56
CA ALA A 8 -3.07 -9.58 22.88
C ALA A 8 -3.87 -8.39 23.45
N GLN A 9 -3.39 -7.16 23.26
CA GLN A 9 -4.03 -5.95 23.80
C GLN A 9 -5.39 -5.66 23.15
N TRP A 10 -5.53 -5.87 21.84
CA TRP A 10 -6.82 -5.69 21.17
C TRP A 10 -7.71 -6.93 21.18
N GLY A 11 -7.27 -8.03 21.80
CA GLY A 11 -8.05 -9.26 21.94
C GLY A 11 -8.20 -10.02 20.62
N ALA A 12 -7.12 -10.11 19.85
CA ALA A 12 -7.06 -10.91 18.64
C ALA A 12 -7.38 -12.37 18.92
N ARG A 13 -8.21 -12.98 18.07
CA ARG A 13 -8.24 -14.45 18.02
C ARG A 13 -7.00 -14.98 17.31
N ALA A 14 -6.71 -16.26 17.56
CA ALA A 14 -5.64 -16.96 16.88
C ALA A 14 -5.90 -17.04 15.37
N ALA A 15 -4.85 -16.86 14.56
CA ALA A 15 -4.92 -17.14 13.13
C ALA A 15 -5.11 -18.65 12.91
N ARG A 16 -5.85 -19.03 11.85
CA ARG A 16 -5.97 -20.44 11.44
C ARG A 16 -4.64 -20.96 10.88
N GLU A 17 -3.93 -20.11 10.15
CA GLU A 17 -2.63 -20.41 9.54
C GLU A 17 -1.80 -19.12 9.44
N VAL A 18 -0.47 -19.26 9.51
CA VAL A 18 0.50 -18.18 9.34
C VAL A 18 1.47 -18.55 8.24
N SER A 19 1.51 -17.76 7.17
CA SER A 19 2.43 -17.97 6.05
C SER A 19 3.56 -16.94 6.07
N GLY A 20 4.79 -17.43 6.13
CA GLY A 20 6.01 -16.62 5.99
C GLY A 20 6.45 -16.40 4.55
N ASN A 21 5.67 -16.87 3.56
CA ASN A 21 5.99 -16.73 2.14
C ASN A 21 5.68 -15.29 1.70
N ILE A 22 6.61 -14.39 1.97
CA ILE A 22 6.53 -12.98 1.63
C ILE A 22 7.94 -12.49 1.19
N THR A 23 7.96 -11.65 0.17
CA THR A 23 9.12 -11.06 -0.50
C THR A 23 9.00 -9.53 -0.56
N PRO A 24 8.85 -8.86 0.60
CA PRO A 24 8.54 -7.43 0.66
C PRO A 24 9.66 -6.51 0.14
N GLU A 25 10.86 -7.06 -0.08
CA GLU A 25 11.97 -6.43 -0.78
C GLU A 25 11.70 -6.21 -2.29
N GLN A 26 10.74 -6.92 -2.87
CA GLN A 26 10.32 -6.78 -4.27
C GLN A 26 9.17 -5.77 -4.47
N GLY A 27 8.67 -5.20 -3.37
CA GLY A 27 7.56 -4.26 -3.42
C GLY A 27 7.73 -3.15 -2.39
N GLY A 28 7.14 -3.32 -1.22
CA GLY A 28 7.14 -2.34 -0.15
C GLY A 28 5.86 -2.38 0.67
N VAL A 29 5.23 -1.22 0.87
CA VAL A 29 3.99 -1.11 1.65
C VAL A 29 2.87 -0.47 0.83
N VAL A 30 1.70 -1.09 0.84
CA VAL A 30 0.48 -0.52 0.27
C VAL A 30 -0.41 0.02 1.38
N VAL A 31 -0.90 1.24 1.18
CA VAL A 31 -1.87 1.89 2.06
C VAL A 31 -3.28 1.54 1.61
N HIS A 32 -4.10 1.10 2.57
CA HIS A 32 -5.50 0.75 2.40
C HIS A 32 -6.39 1.59 3.31
N HIS A 33 -7.69 1.53 3.03
CA HIS A 33 -8.78 1.91 3.93
C HIS A 33 -9.73 0.70 4.06
N VAL A 34 -10.62 0.69 5.05
CA VAL A 34 -11.44 -0.49 5.39
C VAL A 34 -12.43 -0.81 4.27
N ASP A 35 -13.34 0.12 3.95
CA ASP A 35 -14.39 -0.10 2.96
C ASP A 35 -14.96 1.21 2.38
N ALA A 36 -16.06 1.09 1.64
CA ALA A 36 -16.77 2.19 0.99
C ALA A 36 -17.76 2.93 1.93
N VAL A 37 -17.82 2.61 3.22
CA VAL A 37 -18.61 3.36 4.21
C VAL A 37 -17.72 4.04 5.23
N LYS A 38 -18.23 5.07 5.90
CA LYS A 38 -17.50 5.72 6.99
C LYS A 38 -17.44 4.78 8.18
N VAL A 39 -16.24 4.59 8.71
CA VAL A 39 -15.98 3.65 9.81
C VAL A 39 -15.14 4.27 10.91
N ALA A 40 -14.64 5.49 10.78
CA ALA A 40 -13.82 6.09 11.82
C ALA A 40 -14.59 6.21 13.14
N GLU A 41 -14.08 5.55 14.18
CA GLU A 41 -14.67 5.61 15.52
C GLU A 41 -14.43 6.98 16.16
N SER A 42 -15.41 7.42 16.95
CA SER A 42 -15.29 8.69 17.68
C SER A 42 -14.31 8.59 18.87
N ASP A 43 -14.32 7.46 19.58
CA ASP A 43 -13.41 7.17 20.70
C ASP A 43 -12.45 6.03 20.34
N HIS A 44 -11.20 6.16 20.76
CA HIS A 44 -10.19 5.12 20.58
C HIS A 44 -10.57 3.81 21.28
N THR A 45 -11.31 3.88 22.39
CA THR A 45 -11.73 2.67 23.13
C THR A 45 -12.53 1.69 22.29
N ASP A 46 -13.20 2.17 21.23
CA ASP A 46 -14.02 1.37 20.34
C ASP A 46 -13.22 0.75 19.17
N CYS A 47 -12.05 1.31 18.84
CA CYS A 47 -11.23 0.83 17.72
C CYS A 47 -10.80 -0.64 17.88
N ALA A 48 -10.55 -1.11 19.10
CA ALA A 48 -10.21 -2.52 19.32
C ALA A 48 -11.38 -3.45 18.95
N ALA A 49 -12.63 -3.04 19.23
CA ALA A 49 -13.82 -3.80 18.84
C ALA A 49 -14.00 -3.81 17.31
N GLN A 50 -13.76 -2.66 16.68
CA GLN A 50 -13.76 -2.55 15.22
C GLN A 50 -12.73 -3.48 14.56
N VAL A 51 -11.48 -3.49 15.03
CA VAL A 51 -10.43 -4.37 14.49
C VAL A 51 -10.79 -5.86 14.65
N ARG A 52 -11.38 -6.25 15.79
CA ARG A 52 -11.93 -7.60 15.98
C ARG A 52 -13.06 -7.89 14.99
N GLY A 53 -13.95 -6.93 14.73
CA GLY A 53 -15.00 -7.05 13.72
C GLY A 53 -14.44 -7.34 12.32
N ILE A 54 -13.40 -6.62 11.90
CA ILE A 54 -12.70 -6.84 10.62
C ILE A 54 -12.05 -8.23 10.58
N GLN A 55 -11.38 -8.65 11.66
CA GLN A 55 -10.81 -10.01 11.76
C GLN A 55 -11.90 -11.09 11.69
N ASN A 56 -13.05 -10.85 12.33
CA ASN A 56 -14.19 -11.76 12.32
C ASN A 56 -14.73 -11.93 10.91
N PHE A 57 -15.05 -10.82 10.24
CA PHE A 57 -15.50 -10.82 8.86
C PHE A 57 -14.53 -11.57 7.92
N HIS A 58 -13.23 -11.29 8.02
CA HIS A 58 -12.23 -11.93 7.17
C HIS A 58 -12.16 -13.45 7.35
N MET A 59 -12.21 -14.00 8.57
CA MET A 59 -12.08 -15.46 8.73
C MET A 59 -13.43 -16.18 8.70
N ASP A 60 -14.52 -15.55 9.13
CA ASP A 60 -15.83 -16.20 9.23
C ASP A 60 -16.63 -16.05 7.93
N THR A 61 -16.57 -14.89 7.29
CA THR A 61 -17.27 -14.64 6.03
C THR A 61 -16.41 -14.97 4.82
N ASN A 62 -15.15 -14.50 4.78
CA ASN A 62 -14.28 -14.76 3.61
C ASN A 62 -13.50 -16.08 3.70
N GLY A 63 -13.55 -16.76 4.85
CA GLY A 63 -12.82 -18.01 5.07
C GLY A 63 -11.29 -17.85 5.20
N TRP A 64 -10.77 -16.63 5.30
CA TRP A 64 -9.33 -16.38 5.33
C TRP A 64 -8.70 -16.82 6.65
N SER A 65 -7.37 -17.00 6.65
CA SER A 65 -6.65 -17.48 7.82
C SER A 65 -6.57 -16.47 8.96
N ASP A 66 -6.63 -15.17 8.64
CA ASP A 66 -6.59 -14.05 9.59
C ASP A 66 -7.07 -12.74 8.93
N VAL A 67 -7.12 -11.65 9.69
CA VAL A 67 -7.22 -10.27 9.16
C VAL A 67 -6.24 -10.06 8.01
N ALA A 68 -6.65 -9.39 6.93
CA ALA A 68 -5.86 -9.33 5.70
C ALA A 68 -4.57 -8.50 5.79
N TYR A 69 -4.56 -7.50 6.68
CA TYR A 69 -3.55 -6.45 6.72
C TYR A 69 -2.40 -6.79 7.67
N SER A 70 -1.20 -6.29 7.36
CA SER A 70 -0.03 -6.38 8.24
C SER A 70 -0.25 -5.55 9.51
N HIS A 71 -0.77 -4.34 9.34
CA HIS A 71 -1.13 -3.43 10.43
C HIS A 71 -2.41 -2.66 10.11
N LEU A 72 -3.10 -2.18 11.16
CA LEU A 72 -4.27 -1.30 11.03
C LEU A 72 -4.05 -0.02 11.86
N ALA A 73 -4.31 1.15 11.28
CA ALA A 73 -4.06 2.45 11.90
C ALA A 73 -5.37 3.18 12.15
N CYS A 74 -5.64 3.63 13.38
CA CYS A 74 -6.85 4.39 13.69
C CYS A 74 -6.61 5.90 13.67
N VAL A 75 -7.70 6.67 13.58
CA VAL A 75 -7.69 8.14 13.56
C VAL A 75 -7.17 8.78 14.85
N HIS A 76 -7.03 8.03 15.93
CA HIS A 76 -6.53 8.53 17.21
C HIS A 76 -5.01 8.37 17.39
N GLY A 77 -4.29 7.83 16.40
CA GLY A 77 -2.84 7.63 16.48
C GLY A 77 -2.40 6.31 17.09
N PHE A 78 -3.22 5.27 16.99
CA PHE A 78 -2.87 3.92 17.41
C PHE A 78 -2.69 3.00 16.20
N LEU A 79 -1.68 2.15 16.28
CA LEU A 79 -1.35 1.13 15.29
C LEU A 79 -1.59 -0.24 15.89
N PHE A 80 -2.60 -0.94 15.39
CA PHE A 80 -2.93 -2.30 15.74
C PHE A 80 -2.09 -3.28 14.93
N GLU A 81 -1.49 -4.24 15.62
CA GLU A 81 -0.83 -5.40 15.02
C GLU A 81 -1.86 -6.27 14.32
N GLY A 82 -1.76 -6.39 12.99
CA GLY A 82 -2.54 -7.32 12.19
C GLY A 82 -1.80 -8.65 12.06
N ARG A 83 -1.50 -9.06 10.82
CA ARG A 83 -0.61 -10.20 10.56
C ARG A 83 0.84 -9.95 11.01
N GLY A 84 1.24 -8.68 11.12
CA GLY A 84 2.57 -8.28 11.56
C GLY A 84 3.65 -8.40 10.48
N GLU A 85 4.89 -8.27 10.90
CA GLU A 85 6.05 -8.36 10.03
C GLU A 85 6.39 -9.82 9.67
N LYS A 86 6.97 -10.05 8.49
CA LYS A 86 7.37 -11.35 7.94
C LYS A 86 6.22 -12.35 7.76
N VAL A 87 4.98 -11.86 7.74
CA VAL A 87 3.78 -12.65 7.46
C VAL A 87 3.08 -12.09 6.24
N ARG A 88 2.81 -12.99 5.29
CA ARG A 88 2.15 -12.70 4.02
C ARG A 88 0.76 -12.09 4.23
N THR A 89 0.44 -11.06 3.45
CA THR A 89 -0.87 -10.38 3.53
C THR A 89 -1.95 -11.11 2.73
N ALA A 90 -3.19 -10.62 2.80
CA ALA A 90 -4.28 -11.01 1.91
C ALA A 90 -5.03 -9.78 1.34
N ALA A 91 -4.36 -8.63 1.31
CA ALA A 91 -4.98 -7.34 1.02
C ALA A 91 -4.83 -6.90 -0.45
N GLN A 92 -3.97 -7.57 -1.22
CA GLN A 92 -3.48 -7.09 -2.53
C GLN A 92 -4.19 -7.71 -3.73
N GLY A 93 -5.31 -8.42 -3.56
CA GLY A 93 -6.11 -8.97 -4.67
C GLY A 93 -5.47 -10.05 -5.56
N THR A 94 -4.15 -10.26 -5.49
CA THR A 94 -3.38 -11.21 -6.30
C THR A 94 -2.40 -12.01 -5.44
N THR A 95 -1.93 -13.16 -5.94
CA THR A 95 -0.90 -13.94 -5.24
C THR A 95 0.39 -13.14 -5.13
N GLN A 96 0.94 -12.67 -6.26
CA GLN A 96 2.19 -11.93 -6.30
C GLN A 96 2.13 -10.64 -5.46
N GLY A 97 1.04 -9.88 -5.53
CA GLY A 97 0.89 -8.68 -4.72
C GLY A 97 0.98 -8.98 -3.22
N ASN A 98 0.31 -10.04 -2.77
CA ASN A 98 0.32 -10.45 -1.36
C ASN A 98 1.67 -11.03 -0.92
N ASP A 99 2.48 -11.52 -1.86
CA ASP A 99 3.86 -11.96 -1.63
C ASP A 99 4.78 -10.73 -1.53
N ASP A 100 4.69 -9.76 -2.44
CA ASP A 100 5.68 -8.67 -2.54
C ASP A 100 5.36 -7.43 -1.70
N TRP A 101 4.14 -7.31 -1.17
CA TRP A 101 3.70 -6.10 -0.49
C TRP A 101 3.06 -6.37 0.86
N TYR A 102 3.55 -5.66 1.87
CA TYR A 102 2.82 -5.48 3.11
C TYR A 102 1.65 -4.51 2.94
N ALA A 103 0.71 -4.55 3.88
CA ALA A 103 -0.49 -3.73 3.84
C ALA A 103 -0.74 -3.02 5.18
N VAL A 104 -0.86 -1.70 5.13
CA VAL A 104 -1.30 -0.87 6.27
C VAL A 104 -2.69 -0.34 5.95
N CYS A 105 -3.68 -0.75 6.74
CA CYS A 105 -5.07 -0.31 6.56
C CYS A 105 -5.42 0.79 7.55
N ALA A 106 -5.85 1.94 7.06
CA ALA A 106 -6.45 2.95 7.91
C ALA A 106 -7.89 2.57 8.25
N LEU A 107 -8.26 2.70 9.53
CA LEU A 107 -9.63 2.54 10.05
C LEU A 107 -10.47 3.78 9.71
N THR A 108 -10.58 4.01 8.41
CA THR A 108 -11.32 5.07 7.73
C THR A 108 -11.98 4.43 6.51
N GLY A 109 -13.03 5.05 6.02
CA GLY A 109 -13.67 4.64 4.77
C GLY A 109 -14.52 5.75 4.19
N GLY A 110 -15.41 5.38 3.28
CA GLY A 110 -16.37 6.29 2.63
C GLY A 110 -16.28 6.27 1.11
N THR A 111 -16.97 7.20 0.48
CA THR A 111 -17.02 7.35 -0.98
C THR A 111 -16.64 8.77 -1.41
N SER A 112 -16.40 8.97 -2.70
CA SER A 112 -15.95 10.25 -3.26
C SER A 112 -16.82 11.43 -2.79
N GLY A 113 -16.23 12.31 -1.97
CA GLY A 113 -16.90 13.48 -1.40
C GLY A 113 -17.45 13.31 0.02
N ASP A 114 -17.40 12.10 0.58
CA ASP A 114 -17.86 11.78 1.94
C ASP A 114 -16.97 10.70 2.60
N TYR A 115 -15.66 10.94 2.61
CA TYR A 115 -14.71 10.11 3.36
C TYR A 115 -14.62 10.52 4.83
N ASP A 116 -14.16 9.59 5.66
CA ASP A 116 -13.74 9.89 7.02
C ASP A 116 -12.60 10.90 7.05
N VAL A 117 -12.55 11.69 8.12
CA VAL A 117 -11.51 12.69 8.31
C VAL A 117 -10.17 12.01 8.55
N ILE A 118 -9.16 12.40 7.77
CA ILE A 118 -7.78 11.98 7.94
C ILE A 118 -7.13 12.90 8.98
N THR A 119 -6.91 12.37 10.17
CA THR A 119 -6.29 13.12 11.27
C THR A 119 -4.75 13.07 11.19
N PRO A 120 -4.04 14.01 11.85
CA PRO A 120 -2.60 13.89 12.05
C PRO A 120 -2.20 12.60 12.79
N GLY A 121 -3.04 12.16 13.74
CA GLY A 121 -2.83 10.89 14.46
C GLY A 121 -2.82 9.69 13.52
N LEU A 122 -3.75 9.63 12.57
CA LEU A 122 -3.78 8.57 11.56
C LEU A 122 -2.47 8.50 10.76
N ILE A 123 -2.01 9.66 10.28
CA ILE A 123 -0.76 9.75 9.50
C ILE A 123 0.45 9.31 10.34
N ASP A 124 0.52 9.71 11.61
CA ASP A 124 1.55 9.25 12.55
C ASP A 124 1.53 7.72 12.72
N ALA A 125 0.34 7.13 12.86
CA ALA A 125 0.19 5.68 13.00
C ALA A 125 0.58 4.93 11.71
N ILE A 126 0.20 5.43 10.54
CA ILE A 126 0.61 4.85 9.24
C ILE A 126 2.13 4.90 9.08
N ARG A 127 2.76 6.06 9.36
CA ARG A 127 4.22 6.21 9.33
C ARG A 127 4.90 5.22 10.27
N TYR A 128 4.34 5.05 11.47
CA TYR A 128 4.88 4.09 12.42
C TYR A 128 4.80 2.66 11.90
N GLY A 129 3.68 2.27 11.29
CA GLY A 129 3.52 0.94 10.69
C GLY A 129 4.47 0.69 9.53
N ILE A 130 4.63 1.67 8.63
CA ILE A 130 5.60 1.59 7.52
C ILE A 130 7.03 1.46 8.06
N THR A 131 7.38 2.22 9.11
CA THR A 131 8.70 2.14 9.74
C THR A 131 8.98 0.74 10.24
N ARG A 132 8.03 0.14 10.96
CA ARG A 132 8.17 -1.24 11.46
C ARG A 132 8.32 -2.25 10.33
N LEU A 133 7.49 -2.16 9.30
CA LEU A 133 7.53 -3.07 8.15
C LEU A 133 8.85 -2.98 7.37
N ARG A 134 9.46 -1.79 7.30
CA ARG A 134 10.81 -1.62 6.74
C ARG A 134 11.89 -2.18 7.65
N VAL A 135 11.94 -1.72 8.91
CA VAL A 135 13.04 -2.01 9.84
C VAL A 135 13.03 -3.46 10.30
N SER A 136 11.87 -4.01 10.64
CA SER A 136 11.72 -5.36 11.18
C SER A 136 11.22 -6.37 10.14
N GLY A 137 10.50 -5.89 9.11
CA GLY A 137 9.92 -6.72 8.07
C GLY A 137 10.70 -6.79 6.75
N GLY A 138 11.72 -5.95 6.55
CA GLY A 138 12.55 -5.95 5.34
C GLY A 138 11.90 -5.31 4.10
N ALA A 139 10.82 -4.55 4.28
CA ALA A 139 10.12 -3.93 3.16
C ALA A 139 11.02 -2.96 2.38
N ALA A 140 10.94 -3.01 1.05
CA ALA A 140 11.55 -2.01 0.19
C ALA A 140 10.94 -0.61 0.44
N PRO A 141 11.62 0.47 0.03
CA PRO A 141 11.17 1.83 0.34
C PRO A 141 9.82 2.20 -0.28
N ALA A 142 9.33 1.52 -1.32
CA ALA A 142 8.13 1.95 -2.03
C ALA A 142 6.90 2.05 -1.11
N ILE A 143 6.12 3.11 -1.32
CA ILE A 143 4.79 3.27 -0.72
C ILE A 143 3.81 3.58 -1.84
N THR A 144 2.70 2.87 -1.89
CA THR A 144 1.64 3.08 -2.89
C THR A 144 0.25 2.96 -2.25
N GLY A 145 -0.80 3.34 -2.98
CA GLY A 145 -2.17 3.05 -2.60
C GLY A 145 -2.66 1.76 -3.24
N HIS A 146 -3.70 1.13 -2.69
CA HIS A 146 -4.26 -0.08 -3.28
C HIS A 146 -4.71 0.12 -4.74
N ARG A 147 -5.23 1.31 -5.06
CA ARG A 147 -5.57 1.71 -6.42
C ARG A 147 -4.40 1.82 -7.39
N ASP A 148 -3.15 1.71 -6.94
CA ASP A 148 -2.00 1.63 -7.86
C ASP A 148 -1.76 0.21 -8.36
N HIS A 149 -2.52 -0.76 -7.87
CA HIS A 149 -2.40 -2.18 -8.22
C HIS A 149 -3.70 -2.74 -8.80
N HIS A 150 -4.85 -2.13 -8.45
CA HIS A 150 -6.18 -2.60 -8.83
C HIS A 150 -7.12 -1.45 -9.16
N ALA A 151 -8.13 -1.73 -10.00
CA ALA A 151 -9.24 -0.82 -10.25
C ALA A 151 -10.14 -0.75 -9.00
N THR A 152 -9.80 0.12 -8.06
CA THR A 152 -10.52 0.28 -6.77
C THR A 152 -10.52 1.73 -6.30
N GLY A 153 -11.51 2.07 -5.46
CA GLY A 153 -11.56 3.33 -4.73
C GLY A 153 -10.58 3.39 -3.55
N CYS A 154 -10.02 2.26 -3.11
CA CYS A 154 -9.08 2.21 -1.98
C CYS A 154 -7.72 2.86 -2.36
N PRO A 155 -7.10 3.72 -1.54
CA PRO A 155 -7.40 4.00 -0.13
C PRO A 155 -8.26 5.26 0.12
N GLY A 156 -9.12 5.65 -0.83
CA GLY A 156 -9.93 6.86 -0.71
C GLY A 156 -9.10 8.14 -0.65
N ASP A 157 -9.50 9.08 0.20
CA ASP A 157 -8.82 10.36 0.37
C ASP A 157 -7.38 10.25 0.92
N LEU A 158 -7.00 9.10 1.50
CA LEU A 158 -5.61 8.84 1.89
C LEU A 158 -4.67 8.83 0.68
N TYR A 159 -5.20 8.64 -0.53
CA TYR A 159 -4.38 8.59 -1.72
C TYR A 159 -3.60 9.90 -1.96
N ALA A 160 -4.17 11.05 -1.63
CA ALA A 160 -3.45 12.33 -1.70
C ALA A 160 -2.27 12.37 -0.72
N HIS A 161 -2.39 11.73 0.44
CA HIS A 161 -1.31 11.62 1.44
C HIS A 161 -0.24 10.59 1.05
N VAL A 162 -0.64 9.54 0.31
CA VAL A 162 0.30 8.64 -0.36
C VAL A 162 1.12 9.42 -1.37
N VAL A 163 0.47 10.04 -2.35
CA VAL A 163 1.11 10.75 -3.48
C VAL A 163 2.02 11.91 -3.01
N SER A 164 1.55 12.71 -2.06
CA SER A 164 2.38 13.78 -1.47
C SER A 164 3.56 13.27 -0.64
N GLY A 165 3.58 11.97 -0.33
CA GLY A 165 4.54 11.33 0.56
C GLY A 165 4.37 11.72 2.03
N ALA A 166 3.22 12.31 2.40
CA ALA A 166 2.89 12.59 3.79
C ALA A 166 2.93 11.33 4.67
N VAL A 167 2.61 10.15 4.14
CA VAL A 167 2.71 8.87 4.87
C VAL A 167 4.13 8.28 4.93
N ASN A 168 5.11 8.85 4.20
CA ASN A 168 6.49 8.38 4.24
C ASN A 168 7.13 8.75 5.59
N PRO A 169 7.71 7.78 6.35
CA PRO A 169 8.40 8.07 7.61
C PRO A 169 9.57 9.04 7.49
N GLY A 170 10.24 9.07 6.33
CA GLY A 170 11.32 10.02 6.05
C GLY A 170 10.82 11.42 5.64
N GLY A 171 9.50 11.61 5.53
CA GLY A 171 8.90 12.80 4.92
C GLY A 171 9.21 12.92 3.43
N GLY A 172 8.77 14.02 2.82
CA GLY A 172 9.04 14.33 1.42
C GLY A 172 8.31 13.41 0.42
N PRO A 173 8.64 13.50 -0.88
CA PRO A 173 7.94 12.80 -1.95
C PRO A 173 7.91 11.29 -1.80
N LEU A 174 7.05 10.65 -2.62
CA LEU A 174 6.95 9.20 -2.67
C LEU A 174 8.32 8.54 -2.93
N PRO A 175 8.74 7.62 -2.05
CA PRO A 175 10.01 6.93 -2.22
C PRO A 175 9.97 6.04 -3.46
N TYR A 176 11.03 6.15 -4.26
CA TYR A 176 11.32 5.25 -5.37
C TYR A 176 11.54 3.81 -4.85
N PRO A 177 11.08 2.76 -5.56
CA PRO A 177 11.26 1.36 -5.16
C PRO A 177 12.72 0.90 -5.00
N GLY A 178 13.71 1.71 -5.40
CA GLY A 178 15.13 1.39 -5.28
C GLY A 178 15.67 0.55 -6.45
N VAL A 179 14.82 0.22 -7.43
CA VAL A 179 15.20 -0.58 -8.61
C VAL A 179 14.70 0.08 -9.91
N SER A 180 15.56 0.12 -10.92
CA SER A 180 15.28 0.77 -12.22
C SER A 180 14.76 -0.18 -13.27
N PHE A 181 13.70 0.25 -13.95
CA PHE A 181 13.10 -0.52 -15.02
C PHE A 181 13.70 -0.05 -16.35
N ARG A 182 14.33 -0.97 -17.08
CA ARG A 182 14.94 -0.69 -18.37
C ARG A 182 14.92 -1.93 -19.24
N GLN A 183 15.16 -1.75 -20.53
CA GLN A 183 15.45 -2.83 -21.46
C GLN A 183 16.35 -2.34 -22.60
N PRO A 184 17.16 -3.23 -23.21
CA PRO A 184 17.36 -4.65 -22.90
C PRO A 184 18.32 -4.94 -21.72
N PRO A 185 18.26 -6.14 -21.09
CA PRO A 185 17.20 -7.15 -21.23
C PRO A 185 15.90 -6.69 -20.56
N SER A 186 14.77 -7.34 -20.83
CA SER A 186 13.52 -7.04 -20.12
C SER A 186 13.69 -7.24 -18.61
N PHE A 187 13.12 -6.33 -17.82
CA PHE A 187 13.17 -6.37 -16.36
C PHE A 187 11.81 -6.81 -15.79
N VAL A 188 11.80 -7.77 -14.86
CA VAL A 188 10.57 -8.27 -14.21
C VAL A 188 10.62 -7.93 -12.73
N HIS A 189 9.57 -7.26 -12.23
CA HIS A 189 9.47 -6.86 -10.82
C HIS A 189 8.05 -6.43 -10.47
N ALA A 190 7.61 -6.61 -9.23
CA ALA A 190 6.28 -6.20 -8.77
C ALA A 190 6.00 -4.72 -9.02
N SER A 191 6.98 -3.86 -8.73
CA SER A 191 6.87 -2.41 -8.96
C SER A 191 6.69 -2.01 -10.44
N VAL A 192 7.01 -2.90 -11.39
CA VAL A 192 6.70 -2.66 -12.81
C VAL A 192 5.21 -2.72 -13.04
N ALA A 193 4.51 -3.72 -12.46
CA ALA A 193 3.06 -3.83 -12.57
C ALA A 193 2.38 -2.60 -11.94
N THR A 194 2.89 -2.15 -10.80
CA THR A 194 2.43 -0.91 -10.16
C THR A 194 2.57 0.31 -11.09
N TRP A 195 3.73 0.47 -11.72
CA TRP A 195 3.96 1.57 -12.65
C TRP A 195 3.08 1.45 -13.90
N GLN A 196 2.97 0.25 -14.50
CA GLN A 196 2.10 -0.01 -15.66
C GLN A 196 0.64 0.35 -15.35
N PHE A 197 0.13 -0.07 -14.20
CA PHE A 197 -1.22 0.25 -13.76
C PHE A 197 -1.40 1.76 -13.58
N ARG A 198 -0.44 2.45 -12.94
CA ARG A 198 -0.45 3.92 -12.78
C ARG A 198 -0.44 4.65 -14.13
N MET A 199 0.36 4.19 -15.08
CA MET A 199 0.40 4.75 -16.43
C MET A 199 -0.95 4.65 -17.12
N ASN A 200 -1.64 3.51 -16.98
CA ASN A 200 -2.97 3.34 -17.55
C ASN A 200 -4.02 4.23 -16.86
N SER A 201 -4.07 4.19 -15.53
CA SER A 201 -5.13 4.83 -14.75
C SER A 201 -5.00 6.35 -14.63
N ALA A 202 -3.77 6.89 -14.55
CA ALA A 202 -3.54 8.31 -14.32
C ALA A 202 -3.07 9.07 -15.57
N HIS A 203 -2.46 8.37 -16.54
CA HIS A 203 -1.83 9.02 -17.70
C HIS A 203 -2.42 8.61 -19.05
N GLY A 204 -3.42 7.73 -19.06
CA GLY A 204 -4.20 7.36 -20.24
C GLY A 204 -3.51 6.38 -21.18
N TYR A 205 -2.51 5.62 -20.70
CA TYR A 205 -1.88 4.57 -21.49
C TYR A 205 -2.75 3.28 -21.51
N SER A 206 -2.36 2.30 -22.31
CA SER A 206 -3.03 1.00 -22.41
C SER A 206 -2.00 -0.14 -22.43
N LEU A 207 -1.14 -0.14 -21.41
CA LEU A 207 -0.13 -1.17 -21.18
C LEU A 207 -0.76 -2.45 -20.64
N THR A 208 -0.21 -3.61 -21.00
CA THR A 208 -0.44 -4.84 -20.24
C THR A 208 0.19 -4.67 -18.86
N VAL A 209 -0.57 -4.98 -17.80
CA VAL A 209 -0.08 -4.95 -16.41
C VAL A 209 0.39 -6.36 -16.05
N ASP A 210 1.60 -6.69 -16.48
CA ASP A 210 2.21 -8.03 -16.35
C ASP A 210 3.45 -8.06 -15.45
N GLY A 211 3.90 -6.89 -14.95
CA GLY A 211 5.13 -6.80 -14.16
C GLY A 211 6.41 -6.97 -14.98
N GLN A 212 6.31 -7.00 -16.31
CA GLN A 212 7.43 -7.12 -17.23
C GLN A 212 7.66 -5.82 -18.01
N TYR A 213 8.82 -5.21 -17.80
CA TYR A 213 9.26 -4.04 -18.53
C TYR A 213 9.82 -4.46 -19.91
N GLY A 214 8.91 -4.76 -20.84
CA GLY A 214 9.16 -5.07 -22.26
C GLY A 214 8.84 -3.90 -23.19
N GLN A 215 9.04 -4.05 -24.51
CA GLN A 215 9.18 -2.91 -25.45
C GLN A 215 8.06 -1.86 -25.37
N GLY A 216 6.81 -2.29 -25.15
CA GLY A 216 5.68 -1.38 -24.94
C GLY A 216 5.84 -0.46 -23.73
N SER A 217 6.40 -0.96 -22.62
CA SER A 217 6.68 -0.16 -21.42
C SER A 217 7.80 0.86 -21.66
N ASP A 218 8.86 0.51 -22.39
CA ASP A 218 9.92 1.46 -22.77
C ASP A 218 9.39 2.57 -23.69
N ALA A 219 8.59 2.22 -24.70
CA ALA A 219 7.96 3.21 -25.58
C ALA A 219 7.04 4.17 -24.81
N ALA A 220 6.22 3.65 -23.89
CA ALA A 220 5.38 4.47 -23.02
C ALA A 220 6.22 5.35 -22.08
N CYS A 221 7.30 4.81 -21.50
CA CYS A 221 8.21 5.56 -20.65
C CYS A 221 8.85 6.74 -21.40
N ARG A 222 9.41 6.51 -22.60
CA ARG A 222 10.00 7.58 -23.42
C ARG A 222 8.98 8.66 -23.78
N ASN A 223 7.78 8.25 -24.17
CA ASN A 223 6.69 9.20 -24.45
C ASN A 223 6.33 10.03 -23.21
N PHE A 224 6.20 9.37 -22.06
CA PHE A 224 5.90 10.01 -20.79
C PHE A 224 7.00 10.99 -20.37
N GLN A 225 8.27 10.58 -20.46
CA GLN A 225 9.43 11.42 -20.17
C GLN A 225 9.43 12.68 -21.03
N SER A 226 9.16 12.54 -22.34
CA SER A 226 9.02 13.68 -23.26
C SER A 226 7.90 14.64 -22.82
N ARG A 227 6.71 14.11 -22.49
CA ARG A 227 5.56 14.90 -22.01
C ARG A 227 5.82 15.63 -20.70
N LYS A 228 6.68 15.07 -19.84
CA LYS A 228 7.05 15.62 -18.53
C LYS A 228 8.35 16.44 -18.56
N ALA A 229 8.92 16.67 -19.75
CA ALA A 229 10.20 17.36 -19.93
C ALA A 229 11.36 16.75 -19.10
N LEU A 230 11.41 15.42 -19.05
CA LEU A 230 12.49 14.63 -18.43
C LEU A 230 13.48 14.13 -19.49
N THR A 231 14.63 13.62 -19.04
CA THR A 231 15.55 12.87 -19.90
C THR A 231 14.82 11.69 -20.54
N VAL A 232 14.85 11.60 -21.88
CA VAL A 232 14.14 10.56 -22.66
C VAL A 232 15.07 9.36 -22.86
N ASP A 233 15.38 8.65 -21.78
CA ASP A 233 16.27 7.48 -21.77
C ASP A 233 15.52 6.15 -21.77
N GLY A 234 14.19 6.15 -21.58
CA GLY A 234 13.37 4.95 -21.46
C GLY A 234 13.59 4.19 -20.16
N VAL A 235 14.21 4.83 -19.16
CA VAL A 235 14.47 4.25 -17.84
C VAL A 235 13.49 4.82 -16.83
N VAL A 236 12.78 3.94 -16.12
CA VAL A 236 12.01 4.33 -14.94
C VAL A 236 12.95 4.41 -13.73
N GLY A 237 13.65 5.54 -13.65
CA GLY A 237 14.45 5.97 -12.49
C GLY A 237 13.64 6.81 -11.50
N PRO A 238 14.30 7.34 -10.44
CA PRO A 238 13.63 8.14 -9.41
C PRO A 238 12.83 9.34 -9.96
N ALA A 239 13.36 10.05 -10.95
CA ALA A 239 12.68 11.20 -11.56
C ALA A 239 11.42 10.78 -12.34
N THR A 240 11.53 9.75 -13.18
CA THR A 240 10.40 9.20 -13.95
C THR A 240 9.31 8.66 -13.02
N TRP A 241 9.70 7.94 -11.96
CA TRP A 241 8.79 7.45 -10.93
C TRP A 241 8.07 8.60 -10.25
N SER A 242 8.81 9.58 -9.72
CA SER A 242 8.21 10.75 -9.05
C SER A 242 7.22 11.48 -9.95
N ALA A 243 7.52 11.65 -11.24
CA ALA A 243 6.62 12.31 -12.18
C ALA A 243 5.37 11.47 -12.48
N ALA A 244 5.48 10.14 -12.50
CA ALA A 244 4.35 9.24 -12.74
C ALA A 244 3.37 9.25 -11.56
N PHE A 245 3.87 9.44 -10.35
CA PHE A 245 3.06 9.42 -9.13
C PHE A 245 2.74 10.80 -8.56
N ALA A 246 3.17 11.90 -9.20
CA ALA A 246 2.76 13.27 -8.88
C ALA A 246 1.29 13.56 -9.24
#